data_AF-A0A1N7H482-F1
#
_entry.id   AF-A0A1N7H482-F1
#
_cell.length_a   1.000
_cell.length_b   1.000
_cell.length_c   1.000
_cell.angle_alpha   90.00
_cell.angle_beta   90.00
_cell.angle_gamma   90.00
#
_symmetry.space_group_name_H-M   'P 1'
#
loop_
_entity.id
_entity.type
_entity.pdbx_description
1 polymer ?
#
loop_
_entity_poly.entity_id
_entity_poly.type
_entity_poly.pdbx_seq_one_letter_code
_entity_poly.pdbx_strand_id
1 'polypeptide(L)' 'MSDPQIDPAGNTQAFRVFAQQQDAEASKEQPSRLPIWIAAGAALVVILAVVAYLLVR' A
#
# COMPACT_ATOMS: atom_id res chain seq x y z
N MET A 1 27.26 -17.43 31.61
CA MET A 1 26.60 -16.22 31.10
C MET A 1 25.74 -16.67 29.93
N SER A 2 24.47 -16.94 30.20
CA SER A 2 23.50 -17.31 29.17
C SER A 2 22.98 -16.00 28.58
N ASP A 3 23.18 -15.79 27.29
CA ASP A 3 22.55 -14.66 26.58
C ASP A 3 21.03 -14.85 26.69
N PRO A 4 20.28 -13.99 27.42
CA PRO A 4 18.86 -14.21 27.71
C PRO A 4 17.99 -14.27 26.45
N GLN A 5 18.55 -13.91 25.30
CA GLN A 5 17.86 -13.79 24.03
C GLN A 5 17.88 -15.08 23.17
N ILE A 6 18.68 -16.08 23.57
CA ILE A 6 18.73 -17.38 22.88
C ILE A 6 17.90 -18.40 23.65
N ASP A 7 16.69 -18.64 23.15
CA ASP A 7 15.82 -19.73 23.61
C ASP A 7 16.47 -21.09 23.27
N PRO A 8 16.88 -21.88 24.28
CA PRO A 8 17.54 -23.17 24.07
C PRO A 8 16.63 -24.22 23.44
N ALA A 9 15.31 -24.03 23.50
CA ALA A 9 14.33 -24.92 22.87
C ALA A 9 14.04 -24.55 21.40
N GLY A 10 14.56 -23.42 20.90
CA GLY A 10 14.43 -22.97 19.51
C GLY A 10 13.00 -22.63 19.05
N ASN A 11 11.98 -22.90 19.87
CA ASN A 11 10.57 -22.80 19.50
C ASN A 11 10.13 -21.35 19.29
N THR A 12 10.67 -20.42 20.10
CA THR A 12 10.35 -18.98 19.98
C THR A 12 10.83 -18.35 18.68
N GLN A 13 11.80 -18.94 17.98
CA GLN A 13 12.26 -18.44 16.68
C GLN A 13 11.19 -18.64 15.61
N ALA A 14 10.46 -19.75 15.64
CA ALA A 14 9.37 -20.02 14.71
C ALA A 14 8.20 -19.03 14.90
N PHE A 15 7.83 -18.73 16.15
CA PHE A 15 6.80 -17.73 16.45
C PHE A 15 7.21 -16.31 16.03
N ARG A 16 8.49 -15.96 16.20
CA ARG A 16 9.03 -14.68 15.74
C ARG A 16 8.95 -14.53 14.22
N VAL A 17 9.31 -15.58 13.48
CA VAL A 17 9.22 -15.57 12.01
C VAL A 17 7.76 -15.43 11.56
N PHE A 18 6.84 -16.15 12.21
CA PHE A 18 5.41 -16.04 11.91
C PHE A 18 4.85 -14.65 12.22
N ALA A 19 5.21 -14.05 13.36
CA ALA A 19 4.80 -12.70 13.72
C ALA A 19 5.35 -11.65 12.73
N GLN A 20 6.64 -11.74 12.39
CA GLN A 20 7.27 -10.84 11.40
C GLN A 20 6.63 -10.94 10.01
N GLN A 21 6.21 -12.14 9.58
CA GLN A 21 5.48 -12.32 8.32
C GLN A 21 4.10 -11.66 8.37
N GLN A 22 3.40 -11.76 9.50
CA GLN A 22 2.10 -11.11 9.69
C GLN A 22 2.23 -9.58 9.73
N ASP A 23 3.26 -9.04 10.36
CA ASP A 23 3.56 -7.61 10.37
C ASP A 23 3.97 -7.09 8.97
N ALA A 24 4.68 -7.91 8.18
CA ALA A 24 5.05 -7.60 6.80
C ALA A 24 3.84 -7.64 5.84
N GLU A 25 2.93 -8.60 6.02
CA GLU A 25 1.65 -8.66 5.31
C GLU A 25 0.68 -7.55 5.75
N ALA A 26 0.73 -7.10 7.00
CA ALA A 26 -0.01 -5.93 7.47
C ALA A 26 0.60 -4.62 6.94
N SER A 27 1.91 -4.61 6.67
CA SER A 27 2.65 -3.51 6.05
C SER A 27 2.65 -3.56 4.52
N LYS A 28 1.88 -4.47 3.89
CA LYS A 28 1.66 -4.45 2.43
C LYS A 28 1.21 -3.05 2.07
N GLU A 29 2.08 -2.35 1.35
CA GLU A 29 1.99 -0.93 1.06
C GLU A 29 0.55 -0.55 0.72
N GLN A 30 0.01 0.40 1.49
CA GLN A 30 -1.30 0.96 1.21
C GLN A 30 -1.36 1.30 -0.28
N PRO A 31 -2.35 0.77 -1.02
CA PRO A 31 -2.37 0.89 -2.47
C PRO A 31 -2.26 2.37 -2.85
N SER A 32 -1.28 2.67 -3.70
CA SER A 32 -1.02 4.04 -4.11
C SER A 32 -2.29 4.64 -4.70
N ARG A 33 -2.72 5.78 -4.15
CA ARG A 33 -3.87 6.54 -4.65
C ARG A 33 -3.52 7.39 -5.87
N LEU A 34 -2.24 7.43 -6.26
CA LEU A 34 -1.75 8.16 -7.44
C LEU A 34 -2.52 7.83 -8.73
N PRO A 35 -2.75 6.55 -9.11
CA PRO A 35 -3.56 6.22 -10.29
C PRO A 35 -4.98 6.78 -10.27
N ILE A 36 -5.62 6.87 -9.09
CA ILE A 36 -6.97 7.43 -8.95
C ILE A 36 -6.95 8.93 -9.28
N TRP A 37 -5.98 9.66 -8.73
CA TRP A 37 -5.83 11.09 -8.99
C TRP A 37 -5.51 11.40 -10.45
N ILE A 38 -4.69 10.56 -11.09
CA ILE A 38 -4.38 10.69 -12.52
C ILE A 38 -5.66 10.49 -13.36
N ALA A 39 -6.43 9.44 -13.09
CA ALA A 39 -7.68 9.16 -13.79
C ALA A 39 -8.71 10.29 -13.60
N ALA A 40 -8.86 10.80 -12.37
CA ALA A 40 -9.76 11.90 -12.06
C ALA A 40 -9.36 13.20 -12.80
N GLY A 41 -8.07 13.52 -12.83
CA GLY A 41 -7.54 14.67 -13.57
C GLY A 41 -7.81 14.57 -15.07
N ALA A 42 -7.54 13.41 -15.67
CA ALA A 42 -7.81 13.17 -17.10
C ALA A 42 -9.30 13.32 -17.44
N ALA A 43 -10.19 12.74 -16.61
CA ALA A 43 -11.63 12.86 -16.79
C ALA A 43 -12.10 14.32 -16.72
N LEU A 44 -11.57 15.11 -15.78
CA LEU A 44 -11.89 16.54 -15.66
C LEU A 44 -11.51 17.32 -16.93
N VAL A 45 -10.32 17.06 -17.49
CA VAL A 45 -9.88 17.71 -18.74
C VAL A 45 -10.82 17.38 -19.90
N VAL A 46 -11.23 16.12 -20.04
CA VAL A 46 -12.17 15.69 -21.09
C VAL A 46 -13.53 16.40 -20.92
N ILE A 47 -14.06 16.47 -19.70
CA ILE A 47 -15.33 17.16 -19.43
C ILE A 47 -15.23 18.63 -19.82
N LEU A 48 -14.17 19.33 -19.41
CA LEU A 48 -13.96 20.74 -19.77
C LEU A 48 -13.86 20.94 -21.28
N ALA A 49 -13.16 20.05 -21.99
CA ALA A 49 -13.06 20.10 -23.45
C ALA A 49 -14.42 19.92 -24.12
N VAL A 50 -15.24 18.97 -23.64
CA VAL A 50 -16.61 18.76 -24.14
C VAL A 50 -17.49 19.98 -23.88
N VAL A 51 -17.45 20.54 -22.67
CA VAL A 51 -18.22 21.75 -22.33
C VAL A 51 -17.80 22.92 -23.20
N ALA A 52 -16.50 23.16 -23.37
CA ALA A 52 -15.99 24.21 -24.25
C ALA A 52 -16.43 24.00 -25.70
N TYR A 53 -16.37 22.76 -26.20
CA TYR A 53 -16.84 22.42 -27.54
C TYR A 53 -18.33 22.73 -27.73
N LEU A 54 -19.16 22.36 -26.76
CA LEU A 54 -20.61 22.62 -26.79
C LEU A 54 -20.96 24.10 -26.66
N LEU A 55 -20.12 24.91 -26.00
CA LEU A 55 -20.33 26.36 -25.89
C LEU A 55 -19.91 27.12 -27.14
N VAL A 56 -18.93 26.60 -27.89
CA VAL A 56 -18.39 27.24 -29.10
C VAL A 56 -19.17 26.83 -30.36
N ARG A 57 -19.88 25.70 -30.32
CA ARG A 57 -20.71 25.22 -31.43
C ARG A 57 -22.15 25.68 -31.32
#